data_AF-A0A7R9LJ94-F1
#
_entry.id   AF-A0A7R9LJ94-F1
#
_cell.length_a   1.000
_cell.length_b   1.000
_cell.length_c   1.000
_cell.angle_alpha   90.00
_cell.angle_beta   90.00
_cell.angle_gamma   90.00
#
_symmetry.space_group_name_H-M   'P 1'
#
loop_
_entity.id
_entity.type
_entity.pdbx_description
1 polymer ?
#
loop_
_entity_poly.entity_id
_entity_poly.type
_entity_poly.pdbx_seq_one_letter_code
_entity_poly.pdbx_strand_id
1 'polypeptide(L)'
;MCDYLSCNKIYKSWFQLQRHRSQHYKVQSKDKPYLCDWKGCSNQFKKLKNLIIHRRLHTGERPFKCDFEDCNKGFRAAHSLSSHRRTHNENYEKLCKYEKTTDEENN
;
A
#
# COMPACT_ATOMS: atom_id res chain seq x y z
N MET A 1 -5.19 -0.22 15.92
CA MET A 1 -6.65 -0.13 16.05
C MET A 1 -7.29 -0.71 14.78
N CYS A 2 -8.52 -1.23 14.84
CA CYS A 2 -9.27 -1.54 13.63
C CYS A 2 -9.76 -0.21 13.03
N ASP A 3 -9.55 0.00 11.73
CA ASP A 3 -9.86 1.27 11.06
C ASP A 3 -11.26 1.25 10.43
N TYR A 4 -12.05 0.19 10.70
CA TYR A 4 -13.40 0.03 10.18
C TYR A 4 -14.36 0.83 11.06
N LEU A 5 -15.13 1.77 10.49
CA LEU A 5 -15.93 2.74 11.27
C LEU A 5 -16.93 2.09 12.24
N SER A 6 -17.39 0.87 11.97
CA SER A 6 -18.29 0.12 12.85
C SER A 6 -17.56 -0.90 13.75
N CYS A 7 -16.22 -0.90 13.77
CA CYS A 7 -15.41 -1.80 14.58
C CYS A 7 -14.35 -1.07 15.39
N ASN A 8 -14.64 -0.88 16.68
CA ASN A 8 -13.72 -0.23 17.64
C ASN A 8 -12.73 -1.20 18.30
N LYS A 9 -12.44 -2.35 17.67
CA LYS A 9 -11.56 -3.37 18.28
C LYS A 9 -10.09 -2.97 18.17
N ILE A 10 -9.40 -2.98 19.31
CA ILE A 10 -7.96 -2.71 19.41
C ILE A 10 -7.23 -4.05 19.61
N TYR A 11 -6.14 -4.23 18.88
CA TYR A 11 -5.34 -5.46 18.92
C TYR A 11 -3.89 -5.11 19.30
N LYS A 12 -3.29 -5.98 20.11
CA LYS A 12 -1.92 -5.82 20.63
C LYS A 12 -0.85 -6.23 19.63
N SER A 13 -1.22 -7.01 18.61
CA SER A 13 -0.32 -7.51 17.57
C SER A 13 -0.90 -7.27 16.18
N TRP A 14 -0.01 -6.97 15.22
CA TRP A 14 -0.36 -6.81 13.81
C TRP A 14 -1.03 -8.07 13.23
N PHE A 15 -0.55 -9.27 13.58
CA PHE A 15 -1.14 -10.54 13.10
C PHE A 15 -2.60 -10.70 13.54
N GLN A 16 -2.92 -10.27 14.77
CA GLN A 16 -4.28 -10.32 15.31
C GLN A 16 -5.20 -9.31 14.60
N LEU A 17 -4.69 -8.10 14.34
CA LEU A 17 -5.41 -7.06 13.59
C LEU A 17 -5.70 -7.50 12.15
N GLN A 18 -4.72 -8.11 11.46
CA GLN A 18 -4.90 -8.58 10.08
C GLN A 18 -5.91 -9.73 9.98
N ARG A 19 -5.84 -10.71 10.89
CA ARG A 19 -6.83 -11.82 10.97
C ARG A 19 -8.25 -11.29 11.21
N HIS A 20 -8.39 -10.25 12.02
CA HIS A 20 -9.68 -9.63 12.23
C HIS A 20 -10.17 -8.87 10.99
N ARG A 21 -9.30 -8.09 10.34
CA ARG A 21 -9.66 -7.34 9.13
C ARG A 21 -10.14 -8.25 8.00
N SER A 22 -9.61 -9.46 7.85
CA SER A 22 -10.10 -10.43 6.84
C SER A 22 -11.56 -10.87 7.03
N GLN A 23 -12.16 -10.63 8.20
CA GLN A 23 -13.58 -10.89 8.44
C GLN A 23 -14.47 -9.85 7.76
N HIS A 24 -14.03 -8.59 7.69
CA HIS A 24 -14.76 -7.51 7.02
C HIS A 24 -14.76 -7.66 5.49
N TYR A 25 -13.71 -8.25 4.93
CA TYR A 25 -13.53 -8.41 3.48
C TYR A 25 -14.19 -9.68 2.89
N LYS A 26 -15.01 -10.42 3.66
CA LYS A 26 -15.54 -11.73 3.24
C LYS A 26 -16.85 -11.65 2.43
N VAL A 27 -17.43 -10.45 2.25
CA VAL A 27 -18.85 -10.28 1.87
C VAL A 27 -19.06 -9.72 0.44
N GLN A 28 -18.08 -9.71 -0.45
CA GLN A 28 -18.31 -9.26 -1.84
C GLN A 28 -17.74 -10.23 -2.88
N SER A 29 -18.42 -10.30 -4.04
CA SER A 29 -18.17 -11.06 -5.29
C SER A 29 -17.15 -12.22 -5.27
N LYS A 30 -17.58 -13.40 -5.77
CA LYS A 30 -16.76 -14.63 -5.91
C LYS A 30 -15.45 -14.41 -6.67
N ASP A 31 -15.36 -13.42 -7.56
CA ASP A 31 -14.18 -13.19 -8.40
C ASP A 31 -13.18 -12.15 -7.87
N LYS A 32 -13.61 -11.24 -6.99
CA LYS A 32 -12.76 -10.20 -6.37
C LYS A 32 -13.26 -9.87 -4.97
N PRO A 33 -12.96 -10.71 -3.97
CA PRO A 33 -13.58 -10.57 -2.67
C PRO A 33 -13.10 -9.37 -1.84
N TYR A 34 -11.98 -8.76 -2.21
CA TYR A 34 -11.34 -7.72 -1.40
C TYR A 34 -11.65 -6.32 -1.94
N LEU A 35 -12.69 -5.66 -1.41
CA LEU A 35 -13.05 -4.27 -1.72
C LEU A 35 -12.27 -3.26 -0.85
N CYS A 36 -11.93 -2.11 -1.44
CA CYS A 36 -11.50 -0.93 -0.70
C CYS A 36 -12.66 -0.27 0.07
N ASP A 37 -12.43 -0.03 1.36
CA ASP A 37 -13.37 0.58 2.30
C ASP A 37 -13.27 2.12 2.37
N TRP A 38 -12.45 2.74 1.53
CA TRP A 38 -12.27 4.18 1.52
C TRP A 38 -13.45 4.88 0.86
N LYS A 39 -13.97 5.94 1.49
CA LYS A 39 -15.12 6.70 0.99
C LYS A 39 -14.79 7.29 -0.38
N GLY A 40 -15.60 6.96 -1.39
CA GLY A 40 -15.37 7.37 -2.78
C GLY A 40 -14.42 6.45 -3.57
N CYS A 41 -13.96 5.33 -3.00
CA CYS A 41 -13.13 4.36 -3.71
C CYS A 41 -13.89 3.06 -3.97
N SER A 42 -14.00 2.67 -5.24
CA SER A 42 -14.71 1.44 -5.67
C SER A 42 -13.79 0.30 -6.09
N ASN A 43 -12.50 0.37 -5.73
CA ASN A 43 -11.51 -0.61 -6.19
C ASN A 43 -11.67 -1.98 -5.51
N GLN A 44 -11.61 -3.03 -6.31
CA GLN A 44 -11.70 -4.43 -5.88
C GLN A 44 -10.50 -5.24 -6.33
N PHE A 45 -10.05 -6.17 -5.47
CA PHE A 45 -8.86 -6.97 -5.67
C PHE A 45 -9.13 -8.46 -5.52
N LYS A 46 -8.40 -9.28 -6.29
CA LYS A 46 -8.42 -10.74 -6.18
C LYS A 46 -7.68 -11.28 -4.96
N LYS A 47 -6.72 -10.51 -4.41
CA LYS A 47 -5.83 -10.93 -3.33
C LYS A 47 -5.79 -9.86 -2.23
N LEU A 48 -5.88 -10.28 -0.96
CA LEU A 48 -5.83 -9.41 0.21
C LEU A 48 -4.58 -8.51 0.22
N LYS A 49 -3.41 -9.08 -0.13
CA LYS A 49 -2.15 -8.32 -0.18
C LYS A 49 -2.22 -7.10 -1.11
N ASN A 50 -2.98 -7.20 -2.21
CA ASN A 50 -3.12 -6.10 -3.16
C ASN A 50 -4.03 -5.01 -2.59
N LEU A 51 -5.11 -5.38 -1.89
CA LEU A 51 -5.96 -4.42 -1.18
C LEU A 51 -5.17 -3.68 -0.09
N ILE A 52 -4.34 -4.39 0.69
CA ILE A 52 -3.51 -3.75 1.73
C ILE A 52 -2.53 -2.74 1.12
N ILE A 53 -1.87 -3.09 0.01
CA ILE A 53 -0.98 -2.16 -0.69
C ILE A 53 -1.78 -0.97 -1.25
N HIS A 54 -2.97 -1.21 -1.80
CA HIS A 54 -3.84 -0.16 -2.31
C HIS A 54 -4.27 0.83 -1.22
N ARG A 55 -4.62 0.36 -0.02
CA ARG A 55 -5.00 1.25 1.11
C ARG A 55 -3.89 2.25 1.48
N ARG A 56 -2.62 1.92 1.22
CA ARG A 56 -1.49 2.84 1.42
C ARG A 56 -1.46 4.02 0.45
N LEU A 57 -2.25 3.99 -0.63
CA LEU A 57 -2.45 5.16 -1.49
C LEU A 57 -3.25 6.22 -0.74
N HIS A 58 -4.32 5.80 -0.07
CA HIS A 58 -5.19 6.68 0.69
C HIS A 58 -4.53 7.25 1.96
N THR A 59 -3.78 6.43 2.69
CA THR A 59 -3.11 6.87 3.93
C THR A 59 -1.75 7.52 3.69
N GLY A 60 -1.20 7.44 2.48
CA GLY A 60 0.15 7.92 2.16
C GLY A 60 1.30 7.09 2.76
N GLU A 61 1.01 6.00 3.48
CA GLU A 61 2.03 5.19 4.16
C GLU A 61 3.05 4.58 3.20
N ARG A 62 4.34 4.75 3.50
CA ARG A 62 5.46 4.20 2.73
C ARG A 62 6.40 3.41 3.66
N PRO A 63 6.03 2.19 4.08
CA PRO A 63 6.78 1.43 5.07
C PRO A 63 8.11 0.87 4.54
N PHE A 64 8.28 0.75 3.21
CA PHE A 64 9.50 0.23 2.62
C PHE A 64 10.36 1.40 2.16
N LYS A 65 11.38 1.76 2.95
CA LYS A 65 12.29 2.85 2.60
C LYS A 65 13.54 2.30 1.92
N CYS A 66 14.09 3.07 0.99
CA CYS A 66 15.44 2.81 0.52
C CYS A 66 16.44 3.11 1.64
N ASP A 67 17.44 2.26 1.72
CA ASP A 67 18.54 2.25 2.69
C ASP A 67 19.82 2.87 2.13
N PHE A 68 19.77 3.44 0.93
CA PHE A 68 20.87 4.17 0.33
C PHE A 68 20.86 5.62 0.84
N GLU A 69 21.99 6.12 1.35
CA GLU A 69 22.04 7.38 2.14
C GLU A 69 21.52 8.61 1.38
N ASP A 70 21.80 8.72 0.07
CA ASP A 70 21.29 9.82 -0.77
C ASP A 70 19.88 9.54 -1.34
N CYS A 71 19.28 8.38 -1.04
CA CYS A 71 17.97 7.99 -1.55
C CYS A 71 16.94 7.87 -0.43
N ASN A 72 16.19 8.94 -0.18
CA ASN A 72 15.10 8.95 0.80
C ASN A 72 13.75 8.44 0.24
N LYS A 73 13.78 7.60 -0.81
CA LYS A 73 12.55 7.17 -1.49
C LYS A 73 11.84 6.06 -0.69
N GLY A 74 10.58 6.33 -0.33
CA GLY A 74 9.69 5.37 0.31
C GLY A 74 8.71 4.71 -0.67
N PHE A 75 8.41 3.43 -0.47
CA PHE A 75 7.56 2.61 -1.30
C PHE A 75 6.40 2.00 -0.52
N ARG A 76 5.28 1.79 -1.23
CA ARG A 76 4.07 1.15 -0.70
C ARG A 76 4.15 -0.38 -0.74
N ALA A 77 5.11 -0.97 -1.46
CA ALA A 77 5.28 -2.41 -1.56
C ALA A 77 6.76 -2.81 -1.66
N ALA A 78 7.09 -4.00 -1.13
CA ALA A 78 8.46 -4.53 -1.10
C ALA A 78 9.02 -4.80 -2.49
N HIS A 79 8.21 -5.32 -3.42
CA HIS A 79 8.67 -5.57 -4.79
C HIS A 79 9.03 -4.27 -5.51
N SER A 80 8.33 -3.16 -5.22
CA SER A 80 8.66 -1.85 -5.76
C SER A 80 10.01 -1.35 -5.25
N LEU A 81 10.31 -1.53 -3.96
CA LEU A 81 11.63 -1.25 -3.39
C LEU A 81 12.71 -2.16 -4.02
N SER A 82 12.42 -3.46 -4.17
CA SER A 82 13.37 -4.41 -4.75
C SER A 82 13.74 -4.07 -6.19
N SER A 83 12.76 -3.66 -7.02
CA SER A 83 13.04 -3.17 -8.37
C SER A 83 13.81 -1.85 -8.34
N HIS A 84 13.43 -0.93 -7.45
CA HIS A 84 14.14 0.33 -7.28
C HIS A 84 15.61 0.15 -6.89
N ARG A 85 15.94 -0.80 -6.00
CA ARG A 85 17.34 -1.06 -5.62
C ARG A 85 18.25 -1.38 -6.81
N ARG A 86 17.71 -1.90 -7.92
CA ARG A 86 18.48 -2.17 -9.14
C ARG A 86 18.91 -0.89 -9.84
N THR A 87 18.18 0.22 -9.69
CA THR A 87 18.57 1.51 -10.27
C THR A 87 19.82 2.09 -9.62
N HIS A 88 20.18 1.63 -8.42
CA HIS A 88 21.43 2.04 -7.75
C HIS A 88 22.65 1.24 -8.23
N ASN A 89 22.44 0.02 -8.75
CA ASN A 89 23.54 -0.85 -9.21
C ASN A 89 24.01 -0.55 -10.65
N GLU A 90 23.19 0.08 -11.49
CA GLU A 90 23.51 0.24 -12.92
C GLU A 90 24.29 1.50 -13.28
N ASN A 91 24.54 2.43 -12.35
CA ASN A 91 25.57 3.49 -12.41
C ASN A 91 25.23 4.54 -11.35
N TYR A 92 26.19 4.86 -10.47
CA TYR A 92 26.11 5.83 -9.39
C TYR A 92 25.72 7.28 -9.80
N GLU A 93 25.42 7.56 -11.07
CA GLU A 93 25.21 8.93 -11.54
C GLU A 93 23.89 9.22 -12.26
N LYS A 94 23.06 8.25 -12.65
CA LYS A 94 21.85 8.59 -13.40
C LYS A 94 20.65 7.75 -12.99
N LEU A 95 19.57 8.46 -12.66
CA LEU A 95 18.16 8.02 -12.63
C LEU A 95 17.51 7.77 -11.25
N CYS A 96 17.95 8.50 -10.21
CA CYS A 96 17.04 8.85 -9.10
C CYS A 96 16.67 10.36 -9.11
N LYS A 97 16.60 10.98 -10.30
CA LYS A 97 15.97 12.30 -10.40
C LYS A 97 14.46 12.10 -10.32
N TYR A 98 13.93 12.61 -9.22
CA TYR A 98 12.52 12.76 -8.90
C TYR A 98 11.81 13.56 -9.99
N GLU A 99 11.13 12.88 -10.92
CA GLU A 99 10.05 13.50 -11.67
C GLU A 99 8.83 13.52 -10.75
N LYS A 100 8.46 14.73 -10.31
CA LYS A 100 7.12 15.00 -9.81
C LYS A 100 6.16 14.72 -10.97
N THR A 101 5.56 13.54 -11.05
CA THR A 101 4.32 13.42 -11.81
C THR A 101 3.27 14.16 -10.97
N THR A 102 2.91 15.34 -11.44
CA THR A 102 1.64 15.98 -11.14
C THR A 102 0.55 14.96 -11.44
N ASP A 103 0.03 14.31 -10.40
CA ASP A 103 -1.30 13.71 -10.48
C ASP A 103 -2.30 14.82 -10.11
N GLU A 104 -2.29 15.91 -10.89
CA GLU A 104 -3.53 16.58 -11.27
C GLU A 104 -4.04 15.81 -12.47
N GLU A 105 -5.08 15.01 -12.25
CA GLU A 105 -6.16 14.66 -13.20
C GLU A 105 -6.88 13.41 -12.69
N ASN A 106 -7.84 13.62 -11.79
CA ASN A 106 -9.11 12.90 -11.87
C ASN A 106 -10.19 13.70 -11.12
N ASN A 107 -10.80 14.60 -11.89
CA ASN A 107 -12.09 15.28 -11.71
C ASN A 107 -12.19 16.30 -10.56
#